data_AF-A0A813P2R0-F1
#
_entry.id   AF-A0A813P2R0-F1
#
_cell.length_a   1.000
_cell.length_b   1.000
_cell.length_c   1.000
_cell.angle_alpha   90.00
_cell.angle_beta   90.00
_cell.angle_gamma   90.00
#
_symmetry.space_group_name_H-M   'P 1'
#
loop_
_entity.id
_entity.type
_entity.pdbx_description
1 polymer ?
#
loop_
_entity_poly.entity_id
_entity_poly.type
_entity_poly.pdbx_seq_one_letter_code
_entity_poly.pdbx_strand_id
1 'polypeptide(L)'
;MNDEWSRCPICFEDYSLIHRPTTFVCGHSTCIDHTIGPKRLQHCPICRHPLKKEDQYHVSYNLEEASRLFQLIKNTIDWSTVKCSPVPVISHEENNASAMIKRDEIYAHQVQAELNREIVNESSRRVRVPTRNQALPIEEIRTNLTALQINQVTGHQKGCGHRCDLVSTRQCCVCSDRRPHHQDNTYPAYVDGRGIVNRVTRNEYYCTTCKIR
;
A
#
# COMPACT_ATOMS: atom_id res chain seq x y z
N MET A 1 18.08 12.68 1.27
CA MET A 1 17.46 11.42 1.76
C MET A 1 18.37 10.31 1.30
N ASN A 2 18.81 9.41 2.19
CA ASN A 2 19.70 8.33 1.80
C ASN A 2 18.88 7.22 1.13
N ASP A 3 19.12 7.01 -0.17
CA ASP A 3 18.49 6.01 -1.05
C ASP A 3 18.90 4.56 -0.70
N GLU A 4 19.27 4.29 0.55
CA GLU A 4 19.86 3.01 0.97
C GLU A 4 18.86 1.84 0.93
N TRP A 5 17.56 2.13 0.90
CA TRP A 5 16.50 1.13 0.97
C TRP A 5 16.19 0.45 -0.37
N SER A 6 16.59 1.05 -1.50
CA SER A 6 16.34 0.52 -2.85
C SER A 6 17.48 -0.35 -3.38
N ARG A 7 18.52 -0.57 -2.57
CA ARG A 7 19.76 -1.26 -2.96
C ARG A 7 19.97 -2.52 -2.14
N CYS A 8 20.58 -3.52 -2.76
CA CYS A 8 21.01 -4.70 -2.03
C CYS A 8 22.15 -4.33 -1.06
N PRO A 9 22.07 -4.70 0.24
CA PRO A 9 23.11 -4.35 1.22
C PRO A 9 24.43 -5.13 1.05
N ILE A 10 24.52 -6.02 0.05
CA ILE A 10 25.71 -6.85 -0.19
C ILE A 10 26.45 -6.38 -1.45
N CYS A 11 25.78 -6.29 -2.60
CA CYS A 11 26.40 -5.79 -3.84
C CYS A 11 26.19 -4.30 -4.08
N PHE A 12 25.33 -3.63 -3.32
CA PHE A 12 24.98 -2.21 -3.48
C PHE A 12 24.33 -1.87 -4.82
N GLU A 13 23.94 -2.88 -5.60
CA GLU A 13 23.16 -2.72 -6.83
C GLU A 13 21.70 -2.42 -6.51
N ASP A 14 21.07 -1.60 -7.34
CA ASP A 14 19.66 -1.27 -7.26
C ASP A 14 18.79 -2.49 -7.57
N TYR A 15 17.72 -2.65 -6.79
CA TYR A 15 16.74 -3.69 -7.06
C TYR A 15 16.08 -3.46 -8.43
N SER A 16 16.04 -4.52 -9.24
CA SER A 16 15.55 -4.48 -10.62
C SER A 16 15.02 -5.85 -11.03
N LEU A 17 14.58 -5.99 -12.29
CA LEU A 17 14.19 -7.29 -12.87
C LEU A 17 15.34 -8.30 -12.86
N ILE A 18 16.58 -7.83 -12.91
CA ILE A 18 17.78 -8.66 -12.83
C ILE A 18 18.12 -8.88 -11.36
N HIS A 19 18.26 -7.80 -10.58
CA HIS A 19 18.54 -7.86 -9.15
C HIS A 19 17.25 -7.91 -8.33
N ARG A 20 16.50 -9.02 -8.42
CA ARG A 20 15.18 -9.11 -7.78
C ARG A 20 15.31 -9.11 -6.25
N PRO A 21 14.55 -8.28 -5.52
CA PRO A 21 14.60 -8.25 -4.07
C PRO A 21 13.92 -9.50 -3.48
N THR A 22 14.59 -10.09 -2.50
CA THR A 22 14.10 -11.21 -1.72
C THR A 22 14.11 -10.83 -0.25
N THR A 23 12.98 -11.04 0.43
CA THR A 23 12.82 -10.69 1.84
C THR A 23 12.94 -11.94 2.72
N PHE A 24 13.76 -11.83 3.77
CA PHE A 24 13.91 -12.87 4.79
C PHE A 24 12.77 -12.83 5.82
N VAL A 25 12.64 -13.89 6.61
CA VAL A 25 11.65 -13.97 7.72
C VAL A 25 11.82 -12.87 8.77
N CYS A 26 13.01 -12.28 8.87
CA CYS A 26 13.28 -11.14 9.75
C CYS A 26 12.89 -9.78 9.16
N GLY A 27 12.30 -9.74 7.96
CA GLY A 27 11.83 -8.51 7.29
C GLY A 27 12.89 -7.75 6.50
N HIS A 28 14.15 -8.15 6.55
CA HIS A 28 15.23 -7.54 5.77
C HIS A 28 15.32 -8.15 4.36
N SER A 29 15.83 -7.37 3.40
CA SER A 29 15.89 -7.79 1.99
C SER A 29 17.31 -7.81 1.43
N THR A 30 17.58 -8.73 0.52
CA THR A 30 18.79 -8.82 -0.32
C THR A 30 18.40 -9.17 -1.75
N CYS A 31 19.27 -9.06 -2.75
CA CYS A 31 18.93 -9.56 -4.08
C CYS A 31 18.91 -11.09 -4.11
N ILE A 32 18.21 -11.65 -5.09
CA ILE A 32 18.03 -13.09 -5.28
C ILE A 32 19.35 -13.83 -5.45
N ASP A 33 20.34 -13.23 -6.09
CA ASP A 33 21.66 -13.83 -6.31
C ASP A 33 22.40 -14.07 -5.00
N HIS A 34 22.29 -13.15 -4.03
CA HIS A 34 22.87 -13.34 -2.69
C HIS A 34 22.01 -14.24 -1.79
N THR A 35 20.77 -14.50 -2.18
CA THR A 35 19.87 -15.38 -1.43
C THR A 35 20.03 -16.85 -1.84
N ILE A 36 20.15 -17.11 -3.14
CA ILE A 36 20.13 -18.47 -3.72
C ILE A 36 21.49 -18.87 -4.31
N GLY A 37 22.40 -17.92 -4.52
CA GLY A 37 23.68 -18.17 -5.17
C GLY A 37 24.63 -19.11 -4.42
N PRO A 38 25.82 -19.37 -5.00
CA PRO A 38 26.79 -20.34 -4.47
C PRO A 38 27.29 -20.00 -3.06
N LYS A 39 27.18 -18.73 -2.65
CA LYS A 39 27.47 -18.25 -1.29
C LYS A 39 26.17 -17.99 -0.54
N ARG A 40 25.30 -19.00 -0.46
CA ARG A 40 24.03 -18.90 0.28
C ARG A 40 24.30 -18.43 1.72
N LEU A 41 23.64 -17.35 2.10
CA LEU A 41 23.78 -16.75 3.42
C LEU A 41 23.17 -17.69 4.47
N GLN A 42 23.91 -17.93 5.55
CA GLN A 42 23.40 -18.64 6.72
C GLN A 42 22.76 -17.70 7.74
N HIS A 43 23.02 -16.40 7.63
CA HIS A 43 22.49 -15.37 8.53
C HIS A 43 22.13 -14.13 7.72
N CYS A 44 21.12 -13.39 8.15
CA CYS A 44 20.80 -12.09 7.60
C CYS A 44 22.01 -11.14 7.74
N PRO A 45 22.46 -10.45 6.69
CA PRO A 45 23.63 -9.57 6.75
C PRO A 45 23.42 -8.32 7.60
N ILE A 46 22.17 -7.93 7.84
CA ILE A 46 21.81 -6.73 8.60
C ILE A 46 21.65 -7.07 10.09
N CYS A 47 20.70 -7.96 10.42
CA CYS A 47 20.36 -8.25 11.82
C CYS A 47 20.94 -9.56 12.38
N ARG A 48 21.71 -10.31 11.57
CA ARG A 48 22.29 -11.61 11.93
C ARG A 48 21.28 -12.70 12.32
N HIS A 49 20.00 -12.53 12.02
CA HIS A 49 19.00 -13.57 12.21
C HIS A 49 19.40 -14.84 11.43
N PRO A 50 19.41 -16.03 12.07
CA PRO A 50 19.78 -17.27 11.40
C PRO A 50 18.77 -17.62 10.31
N LEU A 51 19.26 -18.04 9.14
CA LEU A 51 18.44 -18.44 8.01
C LEU A 51 18.50 -19.96 7.89
N LYS A 52 17.38 -20.64 8.12
CA LYS A 52 17.29 -22.10 7.96
C LYS A 52 17.23 -22.46 6.48
N LYS A 53 17.67 -23.67 6.14
CA LYS A 53 17.61 -24.17 4.76
C LYS A 53 16.17 -24.21 4.21
N GLU A 54 15.21 -24.51 5.09
CA GLU A 54 13.78 -24.53 4.75
C GLU A 54 13.08 -23.17 4.86
N ASP A 55 13.75 -22.13 5.40
CA ASP A 55 13.11 -20.83 5.52
C ASP A 55 12.81 -20.32 4.11
N GLN A 56 11.51 -20.19 3.84
CA GLN A 56 11.00 -19.68 2.58
C GLN A 56 11.39 -18.21 2.51
N TYR A 57 12.39 -17.92 1.69
CA TYR A 57 12.61 -16.57 1.23
C TYR A 57 11.55 -16.28 0.17
N HIS A 58 10.93 -15.10 0.24
CA HIS A 58 9.91 -14.70 -0.72
C HIS A 58 10.46 -13.59 -1.58
N VAL A 59 10.35 -13.77 -2.90
CA VAL A 59 10.60 -12.66 -3.83
C VAL A 59 9.53 -11.61 -3.56
N SER A 60 9.97 -10.41 -3.20
CA SER A 60 9.06 -9.35 -2.77
C SER A 60 8.66 -8.49 -3.96
N TYR A 61 7.59 -8.89 -4.64
CA TYR A 61 7.03 -8.14 -5.78
C TYR A 61 6.72 -6.68 -5.41
N ASN A 62 6.23 -6.44 -4.19
CA ASN A 62 5.98 -5.09 -3.69
C ASN A 62 7.25 -4.26 -3.61
N LEU A 63 8.36 -4.84 -3.14
CA LEU A 63 9.65 -4.13 -3.06
C LEU A 63 10.23 -3.90 -4.46
N GLU A 64 10.05 -4.86 -5.36
CA GLU A 64 10.45 -4.75 -6.77
C GLU A 64 9.72 -3.60 -7.47
N GLU A 65 8.40 -3.54 -7.33
CA GLU A 65 7.57 -2.49 -7.92
C GLU A 65 7.83 -1.11 -7.27
N ALA A 66 7.96 -1.06 -5.94
CA ALA A 66 8.29 0.16 -5.22
C ALA A 66 9.67 0.72 -5.62
N SER A 67 10.70 -0.13 -5.73
CA SER A 67 12.01 0.29 -6.24
C SER A 67 11.92 0.82 -7.66
N ARG A 68 11.13 0.17 -8.54
CA ARG A 68 10.95 0.65 -9.92
C ARG A 68 10.25 2.01 -9.96
N LEU A 69 9.20 2.19 -9.19
CA LEU A 69 8.47 3.46 -9.09
C LEU A 69 9.40 4.56 -8.55
N PHE A 70 10.19 4.25 -7.53
CA PHE A 70 11.14 5.19 -6.96
C PHE A 70 12.19 5.63 -7.98
N GLN A 71 12.77 4.69 -8.73
CA GLN A 71 13.71 5.01 -9.81
C GLN A 71 13.07 5.84 -10.91
N LEU A 72 11.82 5.53 -11.28
CA LEU A 72 11.08 6.34 -12.26
C LEU A 72 10.91 7.78 -11.76
N ILE A 73 10.42 7.98 -10.53
CA ILE A 73 10.23 9.29 -9.91
C ILE A 73 11.56 10.05 -9.83
N LYS A 74 12.62 9.36 -9.41
CA LYS A 74 13.96 9.93 -9.30
C LYS A 74 14.47 10.48 -10.64
N ASN A 75 14.19 9.77 -11.73
CA ASN A 75 14.65 10.13 -13.07
C ASN A 75 13.73 11.13 -13.78
N THR A 76 12.45 11.19 -13.45
CA THR A 76 11.48 12.10 -14.10
C THR A 76 11.38 13.46 -13.41
N ILE A 77 11.60 13.51 -12.10
CA ILE A 77 11.51 14.77 -11.35
C ILE A 77 12.88 15.45 -11.33
N ASP A 78 12.94 16.67 -11.85
CA ASP A 78 14.09 17.54 -11.60
C ASP A 78 14.04 18.06 -10.17
N TRP A 79 14.66 17.33 -9.26
CA TRP A 79 14.73 17.67 -7.85
C TRP A 79 15.37 19.03 -7.55
N SER A 80 16.12 19.62 -8.50
CA SER A 80 16.66 20.98 -8.34
C SER A 80 15.56 22.06 -8.41
N THR A 81 14.45 21.75 -9.08
CA THR A 81 13.31 22.66 -9.25
C THR A 81 12.28 22.53 -8.13
N VAL A 82 12.32 21.42 -7.37
CA VAL A 82 11.42 21.18 -6.24
C VAL A 82 11.85 22.06 -5.07
N LYS A 83 11.32 23.28 -5.00
CA LYS A 83 11.41 24.09 -3.79
C LYS A 83 10.51 23.46 -2.74
N CYS A 84 11.10 22.78 -1.77
CA CYS A 84 10.40 22.41 -0.55
C CYS A 84 9.93 23.70 0.12
N SER A 85 8.64 24.03 -0.02
CA SER A 85 8.06 25.09 0.79
C SER A 85 8.22 24.67 2.26
N PRO A 86 8.67 25.56 3.15
CA PRO A 86 8.79 25.24 4.56
C PRO A 86 7.44 24.70 5.02
N VAL A 87 7.44 23.50 5.60
CA VAL A 87 6.24 22.93 6.23
C VAL A 87 5.78 24.00 7.22
N PRO A 88 4.54 24.52 7.11
CA PRO A 88 4.08 25.55 8.02
C PRO A 88 4.23 25.00 9.43
N VAL A 89 5.08 25.65 10.22
CA VAL A 89 5.21 25.35 11.64
C VAL A 89 3.85 25.70 12.22
N ILE A 90 3.05 24.67 12.50
CA ILE A 90 1.76 24.84 13.16
C ILE A 90 2.10 25.30 14.57
N SER A 91 2.08 26.62 14.78
CA SER A 91 2.16 27.20 16.11
C SER A 91 1.00 26.63 16.93
N HIS A 92 1.33 26.14 18.11
CA HIS A 92 0.44 25.46 19.07
C HIS A 92 -0.60 26.40 19.70
N GLU A 93 -1.18 27.34 18.96
CA GLU A 93 -2.19 28.27 19.46
C GLU A 93 -3.51 28.08 18.70
N GLU A 94 -4.55 27.83 19.50
CA GLU A 94 -5.97 27.74 19.19
C GLU A 94 -6.51 26.39 18.69
N ASN A 95 -6.67 25.48 19.67
CA ASN A 95 -7.57 24.33 19.66
C ASN A 95 -9.04 24.73 19.45
N ASN A 96 -9.42 25.05 18.22
CA ASN A 96 -10.83 25.10 17.82
C ASN A 96 -11.13 23.92 16.90
N ALA A 97 -11.36 22.75 17.50
CA ALA A 97 -11.66 21.49 16.80
C ALA A 97 -12.85 21.62 15.81
N SER A 98 -13.81 22.52 16.07
CA SER A 98 -14.92 22.80 15.15
C SER A 98 -14.52 23.54 13.88
N ALA A 99 -13.41 24.29 13.86
CA ALA A 99 -12.95 25.01 12.67
C ALA A 99 -12.17 24.09 11.72
N MET A 100 -11.43 23.10 12.26
CA MET A 100 -10.74 22.09 11.45
C MET A 100 -11.71 21.14 10.73
N ILE A 101 -12.73 20.63 11.42
CA ILE A 101 -13.73 19.73 10.80
C ILE A 101 -14.40 20.42 9.59
N LYS A 102 -14.74 21.71 9.72
CA LYS A 102 -15.34 22.47 8.61
C LYS A 102 -14.38 22.67 7.44
N ARG A 103 -13.07 22.82 7.68
CA ARG A 103 -12.08 22.96 6.59
C ARG A 103 -11.87 21.65 5.85
N ASP A 104 -11.81 20.53 6.57
CA ASP A 104 -11.63 19.21 5.96
C ASP A 104 -12.87 18.80 5.14
N GLU A 105 -14.08 19.11 5.61
CA GLU A 105 -15.32 18.92 4.86
C GLU A 105 -15.36 19.78 3.59
N ILE A 106 -14.99 21.07 3.67
CA ILE A 106 -14.93 21.96 2.51
C ILE A 106 -13.91 21.46 1.47
N TYR A 107 -12.74 21.01 1.91
CA TYR A 107 -11.70 20.49 1.02
C TYR A 107 -12.14 19.19 0.35
N ALA A 108 -12.74 18.25 1.09
CA ALA A 108 -13.28 17.01 0.54
C ALA A 108 -14.38 17.28 -0.51
N HIS A 109 -15.26 18.25 -0.25
CA HIS A 109 -16.29 18.66 -1.22
C HIS A 109 -15.70 19.31 -2.48
N GLN A 110 -14.63 20.11 -2.36
CA GLN A 110 -13.94 20.70 -3.51
C GLN A 110 -13.27 19.64 -4.38
N VAL A 111 -12.52 18.72 -3.77
CA VAL A 111 -11.86 17.62 -4.48
C VAL A 111 -12.88 16.73 -5.19
N GLN A 112 -14.00 16.40 -4.53
CA GLN A 112 -15.07 15.61 -5.15
C GLN A 112 -15.75 16.36 -6.31
N ALA A 113 -15.89 17.68 -6.23
CA ALA A 113 -16.48 18.50 -7.29
C ALA A 113 -15.56 18.59 -8.53
N GLU A 114 -14.25 18.69 -8.33
CA GLU A 114 -13.26 18.67 -9.42
C GLU A 114 -13.21 17.30 -10.10
N LEU A 115 -13.21 16.21 -9.33
CA LEU A 115 -13.25 14.86 -9.88
C LEU A 115 -14.52 14.61 -10.72
N ASN A 116 -15.67 15.08 -10.23
CA ASN A 116 -16.92 14.97 -10.98
C ASN A 116 -16.90 15.81 -12.27
N ARG A 117 -16.23 16.97 -12.28
CA ARG A 117 -16.05 17.77 -13.50
C ARG A 117 -15.16 17.07 -14.53
N GLU A 118 -14.09 16.43 -14.09
CA GLU A 118 -13.22 15.65 -15.00
C GLU A 118 -13.97 14.47 -15.62
N ILE A 119 -14.77 13.73 -14.84
CA ILE A 119 -15.58 12.62 -15.34
C ILE A 119 -16.57 13.09 -16.41
N VAL A 120 -17.22 14.23 -16.19
CA VAL A 120 -18.17 14.80 -17.16
C VAL A 120 -17.43 15.27 -18.43
N ASN A 121 -16.30 15.94 -18.28
CA ASN A 121 -15.50 16.41 -19.41
C ASN A 121 -14.95 15.26 -20.26
N GLU A 122 -14.54 14.15 -19.62
CA GLU A 122 -14.06 12.95 -20.32
C GLU A 122 -15.21 12.20 -21.01
N SER A 123 -16.40 12.19 -20.38
CA SER A 123 -17.61 11.63 -20.99
C SER A 123 -18.08 12.42 -22.21
N SER A 124 -17.86 13.74 -22.23
CA SER A 124 -18.13 14.61 -23.38
C SER A 124 -17.06 14.54 -24.47
N ARG A 125 -15.88 13.98 -24.19
CA ARG A 125 -14.79 13.74 -25.16
C ARG A 125 -14.95 12.46 -25.98
N ARG A 126 -16.16 11.88 -26.07
CA ARG A 126 -16.45 10.82 -27.05
C ARG A 126 -16.40 11.36 -28.48
N VAL A 127 -15.19 11.29 -29.02
CA VAL A 127 -14.84 11.41 -30.43
C VAL A 127 -15.43 10.23 -31.20
N ARG A 128 -15.83 10.54 -32.43
CA ARG A 128 -16.47 9.71 -33.45
C ARG A 128 -15.75 8.36 -33.63
N VAL A 129 -16.54 7.30 -33.75
CA VAL A 129 -16.13 5.97 -34.21
C VAL A 129 -15.51 6.07 -35.61
N PRO A 130 -14.24 5.72 -35.82
CA PRO A 130 -13.69 5.53 -37.16
C PRO A 130 -14.09 4.13 -37.64
N THR A 131 -14.72 4.07 -38.81
CA THR A 131 -14.97 2.82 -39.53
C THR A 131 -13.67 2.21 -40.04
N ARG A 132 -13.40 0.99 -39.57
CA ARG A 132 -12.88 -0.19 -40.27
C ARG A 132 -11.59 -0.05 -41.13
N ASN A 133 -10.57 -0.82 -40.69
CA ASN A 133 -9.37 -1.30 -41.40
C ASN A 133 -8.12 -0.40 -41.38
N GLN A 134 -7.44 -0.26 -40.23
CA GLN A 134 -5.97 -0.14 -40.17
C GLN A 134 -5.45 -0.84 -38.90
N ALA A 135 -4.32 -1.54 -39.02
CA ALA A 135 -3.68 -2.32 -37.95
C ALA A 135 -3.25 -1.42 -36.78
N LEU A 136 -3.47 -1.89 -35.54
CA LEU A 136 -3.22 -1.13 -34.31
C LEU A 136 -1.73 -1.14 -33.90
N PRO A 137 -1.16 0.00 -33.46
CA PRO A 137 0.14 0.06 -32.79
C PRO A 137 0.03 -0.28 -31.29
N ILE A 138 1.14 -0.75 -30.71
CA ILE A 138 1.31 -1.34 -29.36
C ILE A 138 1.01 -0.39 -28.16
N GLU A 139 0.51 0.83 -28.37
CA GLU A 139 0.32 1.82 -27.30
C GLU A 139 -1.04 1.71 -26.55
N GLU A 140 -1.97 0.87 -27.00
CA GLU A 140 -3.36 0.82 -26.49
C GLU A 140 -3.59 -0.16 -25.32
N ILE A 141 -2.55 -0.50 -24.55
CA ILE A 141 -2.64 -1.37 -23.35
C ILE A 141 -2.80 -0.55 -22.05
N ARG A 142 -2.69 0.79 -22.09
CA ARG A 142 -2.57 1.61 -20.87
C ARG A 142 -3.85 2.10 -20.19
N THR A 143 -5.04 1.94 -20.77
CA THR A 143 -6.25 2.62 -20.25
C THR A 143 -7.36 1.73 -19.68
N ASN A 144 -7.18 0.40 -19.61
CA ASN A 144 -8.20 -0.50 -19.05
C ASN A 144 -7.88 -1.08 -17.64
N LEU A 145 -6.85 -0.57 -16.95
CA LEU A 145 -6.42 -1.06 -15.63
C LEU A 145 -7.02 -0.31 -14.43
N THR A 146 -7.83 0.74 -14.62
CA THR A 146 -8.10 1.70 -13.54
C THR A 146 -9.47 1.63 -12.86
N ALA A 147 -10.40 0.71 -13.19
CA ALA A 147 -11.73 0.77 -12.55
C ALA A 147 -12.47 -0.55 -12.22
N LEU A 148 -12.03 -1.73 -12.67
CA LEU A 148 -12.84 -2.97 -12.48
C LEU A 148 -12.09 -4.20 -11.94
N GLN A 149 -10.89 -4.05 -11.36
CA GLN A 149 -10.13 -5.16 -10.77
C GLN A 149 -9.72 -4.99 -9.29
N ILE A 150 -10.28 -4.02 -8.56
CA ILE A 150 -10.00 -3.87 -7.11
C ILE A 150 -10.86 -4.80 -6.22
N ASN A 151 -11.87 -5.47 -6.79
CA ASN A 151 -12.68 -6.46 -6.07
C ASN A 151 -12.29 -7.92 -6.40
N GLN A 152 -11.01 -8.21 -6.61
CA GLN A 152 -10.58 -9.60 -6.41
C GLN A 152 -10.59 -9.87 -4.92
N VAL A 153 -11.60 -10.61 -4.47
CA VAL A 153 -11.77 -11.13 -3.11
C VAL A 153 -10.63 -12.12 -2.83
N THR A 154 -9.43 -11.61 -2.55
CA THR A 154 -8.19 -12.37 -2.29
C THR A 154 -8.11 -12.87 -0.84
N GLY A 155 -9.25 -13.07 -0.18
CA GLY A 155 -9.26 -13.65 1.16
C GLY A 155 -8.85 -15.12 1.13
N HIS A 156 -7.83 -15.47 1.91
CA HIS A 156 -7.39 -16.85 2.12
C HIS A 156 -8.42 -17.62 2.95
N GLN A 157 -8.69 -18.87 2.57
CA GLN A 157 -9.56 -19.74 3.35
C GLN A 157 -8.89 -20.10 4.68
N LYS A 158 -9.61 -19.89 5.79
CA LYS A 158 -9.17 -20.16 7.16
C LYS A 158 -9.71 -21.47 7.69
N GLY A 159 -9.12 -21.97 8.77
CA GLY A 159 -9.57 -23.21 9.42
C GLY A 159 -10.99 -23.13 9.98
N CYS A 160 -11.50 -21.91 10.20
CA CYS A 160 -12.90 -21.64 10.55
C CYS A 160 -13.86 -21.64 9.34
N GLY A 161 -13.38 -21.94 8.11
CA GLY A 161 -14.18 -21.92 6.89
C GLY A 161 -14.36 -20.53 6.25
N HIS A 162 -13.87 -19.48 6.90
CA HIS A 162 -14.00 -18.09 6.44
C HIS A 162 -12.87 -17.66 5.51
N ARG A 163 -13.16 -16.79 4.52
CA ARG A 163 -12.14 -16.05 3.78
C ARG A 163 -11.68 -14.83 4.57
N CYS A 164 -10.37 -14.59 4.60
CA CYS A 164 -9.78 -13.48 5.35
C CYS A 164 -8.45 -13.07 4.74
N ASP A 165 -8.16 -11.78 4.74
CA ASP A 165 -6.96 -11.23 4.09
C ASP A 165 -5.71 -11.37 4.98
N LEU A 166 -5.89 -11.62 6.30
CA LEU A 166 -4.77 -12.00 7.15
C LEU A 166 -4.25 -13.36 6.71
N VAL A 167 -2.96 -13.47 6.40
CA VAL A 167 -2.33 -14.75 5.99
C VAL A 167 -1.77 -15.50 7.20
N SER A 168 -1.25 -14.77 8.18
CA SER A 168 -0.44 -15.29 9.29
C SER A 168 -1.20 -16.14 10.31
N THR A 169 -2.51 -15.94 10.46
CA THR A 169 -3.32 -16.62 11.49
C THR A 169 -4.16 -17.76 10.91
N ARG A 170 -4.45 -18.79 11.71
CA ARG A 170 -5.38 -19.88 11.31
C ARG A 170 -6.86 -19.48 11.41
N GLN A 171 -7.17 -18.45 12.20
CA GLN A 171 -8.52 -17.90 12.40
C GLN A 171 -8.66 -16.57 11.65
N CYS A 172 -9.86 -16.28 11.13
CA CYS A 172 -10.16 -14.96 10.55
C CYS A 172 -10.37 -13.90 11.64
N CYS A 173 -10.40 -12.61 11.27
CA CYS A 173 -10.60 -11.49 12.21
C CYS A 173 -11.79 -11.73 13.15
N VAL A 174 -12.94 -12.12 12.57
CA VAL A 174 -14.20 -12.33 13.29
C VAL A 174 -14.05 -13.45 14.32
N CYS A 175 -13.49 -14.61 13.93
CA CYS A 175 -13.33 -15.74 14.83
C CYS A 175 -12.21 -15.55 15.87
N SER A 176 -11.19 -14.74 15.55
CA SER A 176 -10.14 -14.39 16.50
C SER A 176 -10.60 -13.36 17.53
N ASP A 177 -11.61 -12.54 17.21
CA ASP A 177 -12.07 -11.48 18.07
C ASP A 177 -12.97 -12.02 19.19
N ARG A 178 -12.40 -12.09 20.40
CA ARG A 178 -13.07 -12.56 21.63
C ARG A 178 -13.57 -11.44 22.53
N ARG A 179 -13.60 -10.19 22.07
CA ARG A 179 -14.13 -9.08 22.89
C ARG A 179 -15.58 -9.37 23.33
N PRO A 180 -16.02 -8.98 24.53
CA PRO A 180 -17.43 -9.09 24.93
C PRO A 180 -18.33 -8.26 24.00
N HIS A 181 -19.57 -8.69 23.78
CA HIS A 181 -20.54 -7.88 23.04
C HIS A 181 -21.13 -6.82 23.96
N HIS A 182 -20.86 -5.55 23.67
CA HIS A 182 -21.53 -4.43 24.33
C HIS A 182 -22.89 -4.16 23.68
N GLN A 183 -23.86 -3.69 24.48
CA GLN A 183 -25.23 -3.42 24.04
C GLN A 183 -25.31 -2.29 23.00
N ASP A 184 -24.38 -1.34 23.05
CA ASP A 184 -24.26 -0.21 22.12
C ASP A 184 -23.40 -0.54 20.88
N ASN A 185 -22.81 -1.74 20.83
CA ASN A 185 -21.87 -2.18 19.79
C ASN A 185 -20.67 -1.22 19.59
N THR A 186 -20.30 -0.45 20.62
CA THR A 186 -19.11 0.42 20.57
C THR A 186 -17.96 -0.16 21.38
N TYR A 187 -16.74 0.10 20.93
CA TYR A 187 -15.51 -0.37 21.55
C TYR A 187 -14.50 0.77 21.65
N PRO A 188 -13.65 0.77 22.70
CA PRO A 188 -12.56 1.71 22.82
C PRO A 188 -11.53 1.50 21.71
N ALA A 189 -11.11 2.60 21.12
CA ALA A 189 -10.11 2.67 20.08
C ALA A 189 -9.11 3.77 20.42
N TYR A 190 -7.81 3.50 20.30
CA TYR A 190 -6.81 4.55 20.42
C TYR A 190 -6.61 5.22 19.06
N VAL A 191 -6.63 6.54 19.03
CA VAL A 191 -6.38 7.37 17.85
C VAL A 191 -5.24 8.32 18.16
N ASP A 192 -4.20 8.29 17.33
CA ASP A 192 -3.02 9.15 17.48
C ASP A 192 -3.43 10.64 17.54
N GLY A 193 -2.94 11.35 18.55
CA GLY A 193 -3.27 12.75 18.81
C GLY A 193 -4.65 13.01 19.43
N ARG A 194 -5.51 12.00 19.58
CA ARG A 194 -6.85 12.13 20.20
C ARG A 194 -7.06 11.27 21.44
N GLY A 195 -6.21 10.25 21.66
CA GLY A 195 -6.34 9.33 22.79
C GLY A 195 -7.40 8.24 22.56
N ILE A 196 -8.02 7.77 23.64
CA ILE A 196 -9.03 6.69 23.57
C ILE A 196 -10.40 7.27 23.22
N VAL A 197 -11.03 6.76 22.17
CA VAL A 197 -12.39 7.09 21.73
C VAL A 197 -13.31 5.86 21.81
N ASN A 198 -14.51 6.00 22.39
CA ASN A 198 -15.49 4.92 22.56
C ASN A 198 -16.61 5.00 21.51
N ARG A 199 -16.25 4.98 20.22
CA ARG A 199 -17.23 5.14 19.12
C ARG A 199 -16.98 4.22 17.94
N VAL A 200 -16.12 3.22 18.12
CA VAL A 200 -15.67 2.37 17.03
C VAL A 200 -16.45 1.06 17.08
N THR A 201 -16.98 0.62 15.94
CA THR A 201 -17.66 -0.67 15.85
C THR A 201 -16.65 -1.80 15.97
N ARG A 202 -17.12 -2.97 16.37
CA ARG A 202 -16.28 -4.16 16.53
C ARG A 202 -15.45 -4.46 15.26
N ASN A 203 -16.08 -4.38 14.11
CA ASN A 203 -15.51 -4.75 12.82
C ASN A 203 -14.58 -3.69 12.22
N GLU A 204 -14.41 -2.51 12.82
CA GLU A 204 -13.60 -1.43 12.21
C GLU A 204 -12.14 -1.82 11.95
N TYR A 205 -11.60 -2.74 12.74
CA TYR A 205 -10.24 -3.26 12.58
C TYR A 205 -10.16 -4.61 11.85
N TYR A 206 -11.29 -5.10 11.33
CA TYR A 206 -11.28 -6.31 10.52
C TYR A 206 -10.74 -6.01 9.12
N CYS A 207 -10.22 -7.04 8.46
CA CYS A 207 -9.89 -6.94 7.04
C CYS A 207 -11.17 -6.69 6.20
N THR A 208 -11.04 -6.16 4.98
CA THR A 208 -12.18 -5.78 4.14
C THR A 208 -13.13 -6.96 3.91
N THR A 209 -12.59 -8.16 3.69
CA THR A 209 -13.38 -9.39 3.55
C THR A 209 -14.15 -9.78 4.82
N CYS A 210 -13.63 -9.48 6.01
CA CYS A 210 -14.28 -9.78 7.28
C CYS A 210 -15.22 -8.67 7.77
N LYS A 211 -15.08 -7.43 7.28
CA LYS A 211 -15.96 -6.31 7.63
C LYS A 211 -17.39 -6.48 7.12
N ILE A 212 -17.54 -7.10 5.95
CA ILE A 212 -18.82 -7.30 5.25
C ILE A 212 -19.66 -8.47 5.78
N ARG A 213 -19.19 -9.17 6.82
CA ARG A 213 -19.89 -10.30 7.44
C ARG A 213 -20.41 -9.92 8.82
#